data_AF-A0A074ZDZ7-F1
#
_entry.id   AF-A0A074ZDZ7-F1
#
_cell.length_a   1.000
_cell.length_b   1.000
_cell.length_c   1.000
_cell.angle_alpha   90.00
_cell.angle_beta   90.00
_cell.angle_gamma   90.00
#
_symmetry.space_group_name_H-M   'P 1'
#
loop_
_entity.id
_entity.type
_entity.pdbx_description
1 polymer ?
#
loop_
_entity_poly.entity_id
_entity_poly.type
_entity_poly.pdbx_seq_one_letter_code
_entity_poly.pdbx_strand_id
1 'polypeptide(L)'
;MDQDAVTDGDKQEAESPAILPPTIPYFPDHIYGEAAYLNLLRHILCHGVERSDRTGTGTLAVFGPQMRFSLRDDSFPLLTTKQVFFRGIVEELLWFIRGSTDSNELAARKVHFWDANGSREFLDNLGFTERKEGDLGPVYGFQWRHSGADYIDCDTDYSGQGVDQLAEVIRLIRERPWDRRILIVAWNVRGTLTFFHVQILRYRSIDLKLMALPPCHCLVQFFVANGELSCQLYQRSGDMGLGIPFNIASYSLLTYMIAHLTGLKPGEFVHTIGDSHVYLNHREALSEQVKRVPRPPPKLKIVRQVSDINDFKFEDFQLLDYNPYPKLRMKMAGARGLEREFTDRKVRGLNPTSTYRLLCRLGQPGSIPVLVLASGGMAGARGLEREFTDRKVRGLNPTSTYRLLCRLGQPGSIPVLVLASGGMAVRHRKGVTAE
;
A
#
# COMPACT_ATOMS: atom_id res chain seq x y z
N MET A 1 -48.36 -9.22 69.92
CA MET A 1 -48.86 -8.03 69.20
C MET A 1 -47.62 -7.33 68.73
N ASP A 2 -47.24 -7.65 67.49
CA ASP A 2 -47.11 -6.68 66.37
C ASP A 2 -45.78 -5.92 66.44
N GLN A 3 -44.94 -5.78 65.42
CA GLN A 3 -44.96 -6.16 64.01
C GLN A 3 -43.50 -6.09 63.54
N ASP A 4 -43.09 -7.03 62.70
CA ASP A 4 -41.83 -7.00 61.97
C ASP A 4 -41.81 -5.84 60.98
N ALA A 5 -40.82 -4.96 61.08
CA ALA A 5 -40.51 -3.96 60.06
C ALA A 5 -39.07 -4.18 59.58
N VAL A 6 -38.87 -5.22 58.78
CA VAL A 6 -37.73 -5.32 57.88
C VAL A 6 -38.05 -4.43 56.69
N THR A 7 -37.39 -3.29 56.59
CA THR A 7 -37.46 -2.43 55.40
C THR A 7 -36.86 -3.19 54.22
N ASP A 8 -37.70 -3.40 53.22
CA ASP A 8 -37.46 -4.14 51.99
C ASP A 8 -36.23 -3.61 51.26
N GLY A 9 -35.40 -4.54 50.82
CA GLY A 9 -34.21 -4.25 50.04
C GLY A 9 -34.62 -3.74 48.66
N ASP A 10 -33.98 -2.65 48.26
CA ASP A 10 -34.05 -2.07 46.93
C ASP A 10 -33.49 -3.08 45.91
N LYS A 11 -34.34 -4.03 45.50
CA LYS A 11 -34.07 -4.92 44.37
C LYS A 11 -34.17 -4.05 43.12
N GLN A 12 -33.04 -3.54 42.67
CA GLN A 12 -32.89 -3.11 41.27
C GLN A 12 -33.25 -4.29 40.38
N GLU A 13 -34.48 -4.29 39.87
CA GLU A 13 -34.87 -5.12 38.74
C GLU A 13 -33.92 -4.77 37.59
N ALA A 14 -33.03 -5.70 37.26
CA ALA A 14 -32.22 -5.58 36.05
C ALA A 14 -33.18 -5.54 34.86
N GLU A 15 -33.31 -4.36 34.24
CA GLU A 15 -34.08 -4.18 33.01
C GLU A 15 -33.69 -5.29 32.03
N SER A 16 -34.67 -6.11 31.65
CA SER A 16 -34.52 -7.07 30.56
C SER A 16 -33.92 -6.36 29.35
N PRO A 17 -32.83 -6.88 28.74
CA PRO A 17 -32.26 -6.25 27.56
C PRO A 17 -33.36 -6.06 26.52
N ALA A 18 -33.50 -4.84 26.03
CA ALA A 18 -34.48 -4.49 25.02
C ALA A 18 -34.39 -5.50 23.87
N ILE A 19 -35.53 -6.10 23.50
CA ILE A 19 -35.60 -7.07 22.40
C ILE A 19 -35.28 -6.30 21.12
N LEU A 20 -34.01 -6.35 20.70
CA LEU A 20 -33.55 -5.75 19.45
C LEU A 20 -34.20 -6.48 18.27
N PRO A 21 -34.51 -5.77 17.17
CA PRO A 21 -34.96 -6.42 15.95
C PRO A 21 -33.91 -7.43 15.46
N PRO A 22 -34.32 -8.50 14.74
CA PRO A 22 -33.38 -9.47 14.21
C PRO A 22 -32.32 -8.77 13.36
N THR A 23 -31.06 -9.10 13.60
CA THR A 23 -29.94 -8.49 12.91
C THR A 23 -29.96 -8.90 11.44
N ILE A 24 -29.89 -7.92 10.55
CA ILE A 24 -29.40 -8.18 9.19
C ILE A 24 -27.95 -8.62 9.35
N PRO A 25 -27.50 -9.71 8.70
CA PRO A 25 -26.10 -10.13 8.77
C PRO A 25 -25.20 -8.93 8.46
N TYR A 26 -24.43 -8.51 9.46
CA TYR A 26 -23.56 -7.33 9.37
C TYR A 26 -22.55 -7.46 8.23
N PHE A 27 -22.25 -8.71 7.84
CA PHE A 27 -21.53 -9.05 6.63
C PHE A 27 -22.21 -10.23 5.91
N PRO A 28 -22.33 -10.21 4.56
CA PRO A 28 -22.49 -11.46 3.82
C PRO A 28 -21.26 -12.34 4.10
N ASP A 29 -21.45 -13.65 4.19
CA ASP A 29 -20.38 -14.62 4.51
C ASP A 29 -19.06 -14.25 3.79
N HIS A 30 -18.06 -13.82 4.55
CA HIS A 30 -16.77 -13.46 3.98
C HIS A 30 -16.09 -14.72 3.47
N ILE A 31 -15.60 -14.69 2.23
CA ILE A 31 -14.65 -15.70 1.77
C ILE A 31 -13.32 -15.38 2.45
N TYR A 32 -12.75 -16.35 3.15
CA TYR A 32 -11.48 -16.21 3.89
C TYR A 32 -10.30 -16.83 3.13
N GLY A 33 -9.09 -16.42 3.52
CA GLY A 33 -7.86 -17.11 3.16
C GLY A 33 -7.52 -17.01 1.67
N GLU A 34 -6.83 -18.05 1.16
CA GLU A 34 -6.44 -18.11 -0.25
C GLU A 34 -7.65 -18.15 -1.21
N ALA A 35 -8.80 -18.66 -0.77
CA ALA A 35 -10.03 -18.60 -1.55
C ALA A 35 -10.47 -17.15 -1.82
N ALA A 36 -10.31 -16.25 -0.85
CA ALA A 36 -10.60 -14.83 -1.00
C ALA A 36 -9.71 -14.18 -2.06
N TYR A 37 -8.40 -14.48 -2.00
CA TYR A 37 -7.42 -14.03 -2.97
C TYR A 37 -7.75 -14.50 -4.40
N LEU A 38 -8.04 -15.80 -4.58
CA LEU A 38 -8.38 -16.34 -5.89
C LEU A 38 -9.71 -15.81 -6.41
N ASN A 39 -10.69 -15.59 -5.53
CA ASN A 39 -11.97 -15.01 -5.91
C ASN A 39 -11.81 -13.57 -6.41
N LEU A 40 -11.06 -12.74 -5.68
CA LEU A 40 -10.73 -11.38 -6.11
C LEU A 40 -9.94 -11.38 -7.42
N LEU A 41 -8.97 -12.30 -7.57
CA LEU A 41 -8.21 -12.44 -8.79
C LEU A 41 -9.10 -12.81 -10.00
N ARG A 42 -10.03 -13.76 -9.85
CA ARG A 42 -11.02 -14.10 -10.89
C ARG A 42 -11.90 -12.90 -11.23
N HIS A 43 -12.37 -12.17 -10.22
CA HIS A 43 -13.20 -10.99 -10.41
C HIS A 43 -12.47 -9.93 -11.24
N ILE A 44 -11.20 -9.63 -10.94
CA ILE A 44 -10.40 -8.68 -11.72
C ILE A 44 -10.18 -9.18 -13.16
N LEU A 45 -9.90 -10.47 -13.36
CA LEU A 45 -9.70 -11.04 -14.69
C LEU A 45 -10.96 -11.00 -15.58
N CYS A 46 -12.16 -11.09 -14.99
CA CYS A 46 -13.42 -11.12 -15.72
C CYS A 46 -14.10 -9.75 -15.86
N HIS A 47 -13.96 -8.89 -14.84
CA HIS A 47 -14.71 -7.64 -14.70
C HIS A 47 -13.84 -6.42 -14.43
N GLY A 48 -12.52 -6.59 -14.30
CA GLY A 48 -11.59 -5.48 -14.08
C GLY A 48 -11.59 -4.52 -15.25
N VAL A 49 -11.50 -3.23 -14.94
CA VAL A 49 -11.41 -2.17 -15.95
C VAL A 49 -9.98 -2.12 -16.47
N GLU A 50 -9.83 -2.17 -17.80
CA GLU A 50 -8.53 -2.01 -18.43
C GLU A 50 -8.04 -0.55 -18.33
N ARG A 51 -6.81 -0.37 -17.88
CA ARG A 51 -6.19 0.95 -17.65
C ARG A 51 -4.74 0.94 -18.11
N SER A 52 -4.32 2.02 -18.76
CA SER A 52 -2.90 2.33 -18.96
C SER A 52 -2.23 2.62 -17.61
N ASP A 53 -0.97 2.22 -17.47
CA ASP A 53 -0.20 2.43 -16.24
C ASP A 53 1.16 3.09 -16.52
N ARG A 54 1.84 3.57 -15.47
CA ARG A 54 3.14 4.25 -15.57
C ARG A 54 4.24 3.41 -16.22
N THR A 55 4.15 2.08 -16.16
CA THR A 55 5.13 1.17 -16.76
C THR A 55 4.89 0.97 -18.26
N GLY A 56 3.71 1.33 -18.75
CA GLY A 56 3.24 1.09 -20.11
C GLY A 56 2.97 -0.38 -20.42
N THR A 57 2.71 -1.20 -19.40
CA THR A 57 2.30 -2.61 -19.53
C THR A 57 0.79 -2.74 -19.68
N GLY A 58 0.04 -1.84 -19.06
CA GLY A 58 -1.40 -1.92 -18.89
C GLY A 58 -1.81 -2.85 -17.74
N THR A 59 -3.01 -2.62 -17.22
CA THR A 59 -3.58 -3.35 -16.07
C THR A 59 -5.08 -3.60 -16.25
N LEU A 60 -5.58 -4.67 -15.65
CA LEU A 60 -7.00 -4.84 -15.30
C LEU A 60 -7.15 -4.53 -13.81
N ALA A 61 -8.07 -3.64 -13.43
CA ALA A 61 -8.15 -3.17 -12.05
C ALA A 61 -9.58 -3.06 -11.50
N VAL A 62 -9.69 -3.22 -10.18
CA VAL A 62 -10.87 -2.86 -9.37
C VAL A 62 -10.42 -2.00 -8.18
N PHE A 63 -11.36 -1.33 -7.51
CA PHE A 63 -11.05 -0.38 -6.45
C PHE A 63 -11.72 -0.73 -5.12
N GLY A 64 -10.93 -0.73 -4.04
CA GLY A 64 -11.43 -0.88 -2.67
C GLY A 64 -11.77 -2.30 -2.18
N PRO A 65 -11.24 -3.42 -2.71
CA PRO A 65 -11.55 -4.74 -2.14
C PRO A 65 -10.87 -4.94 -0.77
N GLN A 66 -11.43 -5.85 0.03
CA GLN A 66 -10.87 -6.29 1.31
C GLN A 66 -10.84 -7.82 1.39
N MET A 67 -9.75 -8.38 1.92
CA MET A 67 -9.58 -9.81 2.18
C MET A 67 -9.24 -10.06 3.65
N ARG A 68 -9.54 -11.26 4.13
CA ARG A 68 -9.39 -11.65 5.53
C ARG A 68 -8.71 -13.01 5.67
N PHE A 69 -7.73 -13.12 6.57
CA PHE A 69 -6.91 -14.31 6.76
C PHE A 69 -6.81 -14.63 8.26
N SER A 70 -7.27 -15.82 8.67
CA SER A 70 -7.08 -16.29 10.04
C SER A 70 -5.61 -16.66 10.27
N LEU A 71 -5.06 -16.20 11.39
CA LEU A 71 -3.72 -16.53 11.89
C LEU A 71 -3.77 -17.49 13.09
N ARG A 72 -4.97 -17.89 13.50
CA ARG A 72 -5.21 -18.79 14.63
C ARG A 72 -4.65 -20.18 14.35
N ASP A 73 -4.40 -20.93 15.41
CA ASP A 73 -3.92 -22.33 15.34
C ASP A 73 -2.64 -22.51 14.51
N ASP A 74 -1.75 -21.53 14.61
CA ASP A 74 -0.50 -21.41 13.87
C ASP A 74 -0.66 -21.30 12.34
N SER A 75 -1.87 -21.11 11.81
CA SER A 75 -2.15 -21.00 10.37
C SER A 75 -1.47 -19.77 9.74
N PHE A 76 -0.56 -20.01 8.80
CA PHE A 76 0.16 -18.93 8.12
C PHE A 76 -0.32 -18.78 6.66
N PRO A 77 -0.87 -17.62 6.25
CA PRO A 77 -1.48 -17.44 4.94
C PRO A 77 -0.46 -17.23 3.81
N LEU A 78 0.45 -18.19 3.65
CA LEU A 78 1.35 -18.27 2.50
C LEU A 78 0.65 -19.06 1.39
N LEU A 79 0.47 -18.42 0.23
CA LEU A 79 -0.29 -19.02 -0.87
C LEU A 79 0.28 -20.37 -1.27
N THR A 80 -0.63 -21.30 -1.58
CA THR A 80 -0.31 -22.67 -1.98
C THR A 80 -0.53 -22.90 -3.46
N THR A 81 -1.40 -22.13 -4.13
CA THR A 81 -1.62 -22.23 -5.59
C THR A 81 -0.42 -21.77 -6.42
N LYS A 82 0.60 -21.18 -5.80
CA LYS A 82 1.93 -20.98 -6.38
C LYS A 82 2.97 -20.90 -5.25
N GLN A 83 4.22 -21.24 -5.56
CA GLN A 83 5.32 -21.06 -4.62
C GLN A 83 5.62 -19.57 -4.37
N VAL A 84 5.72 -19.18 -3.10
CA VAL A 84 6.10 -17.84 -2.63
C VAL A 84 7.45 -17.91 -1.93
N PHE A 85 8.31 -16.90 -2.11
CA PHE A 85 9.67 -16.90 -1.58
C PHE A 85 9.73 -16.43 -0.12
N PHE A 86 9.51 -17.37 0.82
CA PHE A 86 9.42 -17.09 2.26
C PHE A 86 10.66 -16.42 2.86
N ARG A 87 11.87 -16.84 2.48
CA ARG A 87 13.11 -16.20 2.99
C ARG A 87 13.17 -14.71 2.67
N GLY A 88 12.77 -14.32 1.46
CA GLY A 88 12.71 -12.91 1.07
C GLY A 88 11.76 -12.11 1.94
N ILE A 89 10.59 -12.69 2.28
CA ILE A 89 9.58 -12.05 3.16
C ILE A 89 10.16 -11.76 4.54
N VAL A 90 10.81 -12.75 5.13
CA VAL A 90 11.39 -12.62 6.48
C VAL A 90 12.51 -11.58 6.48
N GLU A 91 13.48 -11.70 5.57
CA GLU A 91 14.65 -10.81 5.54
C GLU A 91 14.26 -9.36 5.22
N GLU A 92 13.29 -9.12 4.34
CA GLU A 92 12.75 -7.78 4.06
C GLU A 92 12.01 -7.21 5.27
N LEU A 93 11.19 -8.01 5.96
CA LEU A 93 10.51 -7.53 7.16
C LEU A 93 11.50 -7.18 8.28
N LEU A 94 12.53 -8.02 8.49
CA LEU A 94 13.60 -7.71 9.44
C LEU A 94 14.37 -6.44 9.03
N TRP A 95 14.55 -6.20 7.73
CA TRP A 95 15.15 -4.97 7.20
C TRP A 95 14.28 -3.73 7.47
N PHE A 96 12.96 -3.81 7.27
CA PHE A 96 12.02 -2.75 7.68
C PHE A 96 12.08 -2.51 9.19
N ILE A 97 12.08 -3.57 10.00
CA ILE A 97 12.14 -3.48 11.46
C ILE A 97 13.42 -2.75 11.89
N ARG A 98 14.58 -3.05 11.31
CA ARG A 98 15.84 -2.35 11.63
C ARG A 98 15.88 -0.89 11.21
N GLY A 99 14.89 -0.40 10.44
CA GLY A 99 14.89 0.97 9.95
C GLY A 99 15.80 1.21 8.75
N SER A 100 16.37 0.16 8.15
CA SER A 100 17.34 0.30 7.07
C SER A 100 16.71 0.82 5.78
N THR A 101 17.52 1.51 4.98
CA THR A 101 17.17 2.09 3.67
C THR A 101 18.16 1.71 2.57
N ASP A 102 19.17 0.88 2.88
CA ASP A 102 20.14 0.36 1.91
C ASP A 102 19.69 -1.00 1.37
N SER A 103 19.35 -1.07 0.08
CA SER A 103 18.97 -2.33 -0.58
C SER A 103 20.12 -3.32 -0.70
N ASN A 104 21.37 -2.88 -0.59
CA ASN A 104 22.54 -3.77 -0.67
C ASN A 104 22.58 -4.77 0.51
N GLU A 105 22.03 -4.41 1.67
CA GLU A 105 21.87 -5.34 2.79
C GLU A 105 21.00 -6.56 2.43
N LEU A 106 19.94 -6.33 1.65
CA LEU A 106 19.05 -7.37 1.17
C LEU A 106 19.72 -8.21 0.08
N ALA A 107 20.41 -7.57 -0.86
CA ALA A 107 21.15 -8.25 -1.91
C ALA A 107 22.23 -9.19 -1.32
N ALA A 108 22.94 -8.75 -0.27
CA ALA A 108 23.91 -9.57 0.47
C ALA A 108 23.29 -10.83 1.08
N ARG A 109 21.97 -10.81 1.34
CA ARG A 109 21.17 -11.95 1.83
C ARG A 109 20.43 -12.70 0.72
N LYS A 110 20.78 -12.44 -0.54
CA LYS A 110 20.18 -13.02 -1.76
C LYS A 110 18.71 -12.64 -1.95
N VAL A 111 18.34 -11.45 -1.49
CA VAL A 111 17.00 -10.88 -1.65
C VAL A 111 17.09 -9.66 -2.56
N HIS A 112 16.54 -9.80 -3.77
CA HIS A 112 16.74 -8.86 -4.88
C HIS A 112 15.47 -8.06 -5.24
N PHE A 113 14.58 -7.85 -4.26
CA PHE A 113 13.30 -7.16 -4.51
C PHE A 113 13.49 -5.69 -4.87
N TRP A 114 14.54 -5.07 -4.32
CA TRP A 114 14.79 -3.64 -4.40
C TRP A 114 15.88 -3.27 -5.42
N ASP A 115 16.58 -4.23 -6.03
CA ASP A 115 17.70 -3.99 -6.96
C ASP A 115 17.32 -3.02 -8.08
N ALA A 116 16.14 -3.21 -8.70
CA ALA A 116 15.67 -2.34 -9.77
C ALA A 116 15.32 -0.92 -9.30
N ASN A 117 14.94 -0.75 -8.03
CA ASN A 117 14.61 0.56 -7.45
C ASN A 117 15.83 1.26 -6.83
N GLY A 118 16.85 0.51 -6.44
CA GLY A 118 18.11 1.02 -5.91
C GLY A 118 19.19 1.23 -6.97
N SER A 119 18.98 0.79 -8.22
CA SER A 119 20.00 0.90 -9.27
C SER A 119 20.36 2.34 -9.59
N ARG A 120 21.62 2.56 -10.02
CA ARG A 120 22.11 3.87 -10.44
C ARG A 120 21.20 4.53 -11.48
N GLU A 121 20.80 3.78 -12.50
CA GLU A 121 19.91 4.25 -13.57
C GLU A 121 18.56 4.73 -13.02
N PHE A 122 17.94 3.98 -12.11
CA PHE A 122 16.64 4.34 -11.56
C PHE A 122 16.72 5.57 -10.67
N LEU A 123 17.75 5.66 -9.83
CA LEU A 123 17.99 6.83 -8.97
C LEU A 123 18.29 8.10 -9.80
N ASP A 124 19.07 8.00 -10.87
CA ASP A 124 19.36 9.11 -11.79
C ASP A 124 18.09 9.61 -12.49
N ASN A 125 17.24 8.68 -12.94
CA ASN A 125 15.94 9.02 -13.54
C ASN A 125 14.99 9.75 -12.57
N LEU A 126 15.18 9.59 -11.27
CA LEU A 126 14.46 10.34 -10.23
C LEU A 126 15.15 11.66 -9.85
N GLY A 127 16.33 11.94 -10.39
CA GLY A 127 17.13 13.13 -10.11
C GLY A 127 18.04 13.01 -8.89
N PHE A 128 18.28 11.79 -8.38
CA PHE A 128 19.15 11.54 -7.23
C PHE A 128 20.59 11.21 -7.65
N THR A 129 21.24 12.08 -8.43
CA THR A 129 22.56 11.82 -9.04
C THR A 129 23.67 11.58 -8.01
N GLU A 130 23.60 12.24 -6.85
CA GLU A 130 24.61 12.12 -5.79
C GLU A 130 24.30 11.03 -4.75
N ARG A 131 23.11 10.43 -4.80
CA ARG A 131 22.69 9.40 -3.83
C ARG A 131 23.41 8.10 -4.12
N LYS A 132 23.97 7.43 -3.11
CA LYS A 132 24.63 6.12 -3.24
C LYS A 132 23.72 5.08 -3.91
N GLU A 133 24.28 4.23 -4.77
CA GLU A 133 23.53 3.11 -5.36
C GLU A 133 23.05 2.15 -4.25
N GLY A 134 21.77 1.83 -4.26
CA GLY A 134 21.08 1.07 -3.23
C GLY A 134 20.46 1.89 -2.10
N ASP A 135 20.76 3.18 -1.98
CA ASP A 135 20.07 4.08 -1.04
C ASP A 135 18.67 4.40 -1.59
N LEU A 136 17.64 3.88 -0.91
CA LEU A 136 16.25 4.02 -1.32
C LEU A 136 15.58 5.33 -0.81
N GLY A 137 16.29 6.15 -0.05
CA GLY A 137 15.72 7.27 0.67
C GLY A 137 14.91 6.83 1.90
N PRO A 138 14.12 7.74 2.51
CA PRO A 138 13.41 7.49 3.77
C PRO A 138 12.15 6.61 3.58
N VAL A 139 12.32 5.39 3.06
CA VAL A 139 11.24 4.43 2.79
C VAL A 139 10.76 3.73 4.08
N TYR A 140 9.94 2.69 3.95
CA TYR A 140 9.22 1.99 5.03
C TYR A 140 9.93 1.94 6.37
N GLY A 141 11.09 1.27 6.46
CA GLY A 141 11.79 1.06 7.73
C GLY A 141 12.13 2.38 8.41
N PHE A 142 12.66 3.34 7.66
CA PHE A 142 12.93 4.68 8.17
C PHE A 142 11.67 5.33 8.74
N GLN A 143 10.53 5.24 8.04
CA GLN A 143 9.28 5.79 8.58
C GLN A 143 8.79 5.01 9.81
N TRP A 144 9.04 3.71 9.92
CA TRP A 144 8.63 2.93 11.08
C TRP A 144 9.42 3.29 12.33
N ARG A 145 10.71 3.59 12.19
CA ARG A 145 11.63 3.81 13.32
C ARG A 145 11.99 5.28 13.57
N HIS A 146 11.90 6.12 12.54
CA HIS A 146 12.42 7.49 12.51
C HIS A 146 11.47 8.46 11.80
N SER A 147 10.15 8.23 11.86
CA SER A 147 9.17 9.10 11.18
C SER A 147 9.37 10.56 11.60
N GLY A 148 9.58 11.44 10.62
CA GLY A 148 9.82 12.87 10.86
C GLY A 148 11.26 13.25 11.24
N ALA A 149 12.22 12.33 11.19
CA ALA A 149 13.63 12.72 11.12
C ALA A 149 13.96 13.29 9.73
N ASP A 150 14.94 14.18 9.64
CA ASP A 150 15.44 14.66 8.34
C ASP A 150 16.41 13.64 7.76
N TYR A 151 16.08 13.10 6.58
CA TYR A 151 16.90 12.09 5.91
C TYR A 151 18.17 12.72 5.30
N ILE A 152 19.32 12.11 5.60
CA ILE A 152 20.64 12.44 5.05
C ILE A 152 21.01 11.41 3.98
N ASP A 153 21.35 10.19 4.41
CA ASP A 153 21.69 9.04 3.57
C ASP A 153 21.40 7.72 4.30
N CYS A 154 21.65 6.59 3.64
CA CYS A 154 21.42 5.25 4.20
C CYS A 154 22.49 4.77 5.20
N ASP A 155 23.61 5.47 5.34
CA ASP A 155 24.72 5.09 6.22
C ASP A 155 24.72 5.89 7.55
N THR A 156 23.90 6.93 7.65
CA THR A 156 23.71 7.78 8.82
C THR A 156 23.01 7.04 9.97
N ASP A 157 23.49 7.23 11.19
CA ASP A 157 22.82 6.76 12.41
C ASP A 157 21.67 7.70 12.81
N TYR A 158 20.44 7.20 12.71
CA TYR A 158 19.22 7.91 13.10
C TYR A 158 18.72 7.56 14.51
N SER A 159 19.54 6.89 15.33
CA SER A 159 19.18 6.52 16.71
C SER A 159 18.69 7.73 17.51
N GLY A 160 17.50 7.60 18.10
CA GLY A 160 16.85 8.66 18.88
C GLY A 160 16.27 9.81 18.05
N GLN A 161 16.33 9.76 16.72
CA GLN A 161 15.74 10.76 15.83
C GLN A 161 14.35 10.34 15.35
N GLY A 162 13.45 11.33 15.22
CA GLY A 162 12.09 11.11 14.74
C GLY A 162 11.20 10.40 15.77
N VAL A 163 10.14 9.75 15.27
CA VAL A 163 9.19 8.97 16.07
C VAL A 163 9.32 7.49 15.72
N ASP A 164 9.65 6.67 16.73
CA ASP A 164 9.65 5.21 16.61
C ASP A 164 8.22 4.66 16.78
N GLN A 165 7.51 4.58 15.64
CA GLN A 165 6.13 4.12 15.59
C GLN A 165 6.01 2.63 15.96
N LEU A 166 7.00 1.81 15.58
CA LEU A 166 6.99 0.38 15.88
C LEU A 166 7.13 0.13 17.39
N ALA A 167 8.06 0.83 18.04
CA ALA A 167 8.22 0.75 19.49
C ALA A 167 6.94 1.22 20.22
N GLU A 168 6.33 2.32 19.76
CA GLU A 168 5.09 2.84 20.33
C GLU A 168 3.92 1.86 20.17
N VAL A 169 3.79 1.20 19.02
CA VAL A 169 2.78 0.14 18.83
C VAL A 169 2.96 -1.00 19.81
N ILE A 170 4.18 -1.52 19.96
CA ILE A 170 4.47 -2.62 20.89
C ILE A 170 4.15 -2.21 22.33
N ARG A 171 4.54 -0.98 22.73
CA ARG A 171 4.23 -0.41 24.05
C ARG A 171 2.72 -0.30 24.28
N LEU A 172 1.98 0.29 23.34
CA LEU A 172 0.53 0.45 23.45
C LEU A 172 -0.20 -0.89 23.52
N ILE A 173 0.24 -1.92 22.78
CA ILE A 173 -0.36 -3.25 22.87
C ILE A 173 -0.19 -3.84 24.28
N ARG A 174 0.98 -3.65 24.91
CA ARG A 174 1.23 -4.14 26.28
C ARG A 174 0.45 -3.36 27.34
N GLU A 175 0.43 -2.04 27.23
CA GLU A 175 -0.04 -1.16 28.31
C GLU A 175 -1.50 -0.71 28.14
N ARG A 176 -1.95 -0.56 26.89
CA ARG A 176 -3.28 -0.03 26.52
C ARG A 176 -3.86 -0.79 25.32
N PRO A 177 -4.07 -2.12 25.43
CA PRO A 177 -4.41 -2.99 24.30
C PRO A 177 -5.69 -2.59 23.54
N TRP A 178 -6.63 -1.91 24.19
CA TRP A 178 -7.89 -1.45 23.58
C TRP A 178 -7.81 -0.02 23.01
N ASP A 179 -6.63 0.59 22.98
CA ASP A 179 -6.46 1.88 22.32
C ASP A 179 -6.79 1.74 20.82
N ARG A 180 -7.53 2.71 20.29
CA ARG A 180 -7.97 2.72 18.88
C ARG A 180 -6.95 3.42 17.96
N ARG A 181 -5.78 3.79 18.48
CA ARG A 181 -4.73 4.56 17.80
C ARG A 181 -3.43 3.75 17.63
N ILE A 182 -3.49 2.43 17.79
CA ILE A 182 -2.33 1.55 17.62
C ILE A 182 -2.07 1.36 16.12
N LEU A 183 -1.21 2.20 15.55
CA LEU A 183 -0.96 2.25 14.10
C LEU A 183 0.48 2.61 13.73
N ILE A 184 0.90 2.19 12.54
CA ILE A 184 2.13 2.60 11.87
C ILE A 184 1.75 3.24 10.53
N VAL A 185 2.30 4.41 10.22
CA VAL A 185 2.09 5.11 8.95
C VAL A 185 3.41 5.28 8.21
N ALA A 186 3.51 4.70 7.01
CA ALA A 186 4.66 4.90 6.12
C ALA A 186 4.44 6.05 5.12
N TRP A 187 3.19 6.47 4.91
CA TRP A 187 2.84 7.55 3.98
C TRP A 187 3.09 8.93 4.60
N ASN A 188 4.36 9.36 4.60
CA ASN A 188 4.75 10.64 5.20
C ASN A 188 4.73 11.79 4.18
N VAL A 189 3.75 12.68 4.32
CA VAL A 189 3.56 13.87 3.46
C VAL A 189 4.35 15.09 3.93
N ARG A 190 5.08 15.00 5.05
CA ARG A 190 5.75 16.14 5.66
C ARG A 190 6.74 16.76 4.69
N GLY A 191 6.64 18.07 4.54
CA GLY A 191 7.67 18.91 3.94
C GLY A 191 8.65 19.41 5.00
N THR A 192 9.96 19.16 4.88
CA THR A 192 10.96 19.85 5.72
C THR A 192 11.05 21.32 5.30
N LEU A 193 10.93 22.23 6.28
CA LEU A 193 11.21 23.66 6.11
C LEU A 193 12.69 23.90 6.41
N THR A 194 13.50 24.11 5.38
CA THR A 194 14.89 24.52 5.57
C THR A 194 14.96 26.05 5.63
N PHE A 195 15.34 26.61 6.79
CA PHE A 195 15.65 28.03 6.92
C PHE A 195 17.05 28.31 6.37
N PHE A 196 17.15 28.69 5.09
CA PHE A 196 18.35 29.38 4.60
C PHE A 196 18.16 30.89 4.76
N HIS A 197 19.16 31.53 5.36
CA HIS A 197 19.27 32.99 5.47
C HIS A 197 18.98 33.63 4.09
N VAL A 198 18.11 34.65 4.09
CA VAL A 198 17.49 35.34 2.94
C VAL A 198 16.19 34.70 2.44
N GLN A 199 15.09 35.36 2.83
CA GLN A 199 13.68 35.19 2.44
C GLN A 199 13.42 34.49 1.08
N ILE A 200 13.37 33.16 1.04
CA ILE A 200 12.43 32.40 0.21
C ILE A 200 12.07 31.11 0.97
N LEU A 201 10.86 31.04 1.52
CA LEU A 201 10.27 29.79 2.02
C LEU A 201 10.06 28.83 0.82
N ARG A 202 11.07 28.03 0.49
CA ARG A 202 10.88 26.88 -0.42
C ARG A 202 10.53 25.67 0.45
N TYR A 203 9.29 25.19 0.36
CA TYR A 203 8.92 23.83 0.74
C TYR A 203 9.81 22.87 -0.03
N ARG A 204 10.89 22.36 0.57
CA ARG A 204 11.93 21.70 -0.23
C ARG A 204 11.91 20.18 -0.21
N SER A 205 11.27 19.52 0.74
CA SER A 205 11.32 18.05 0.74
C SER A 205 10.08 17.42 1.36
N ILE A 206 9.08 17.07 0.53
CA ILE A 206 8.07 16.08 0.91
C ILE A 206 8.79 14.74 0.97
N ASP A 207 8.77 13.99 2.08
CA ASP A 207 9.50 12.70 2.19
C ASP A 207 9.19 11.76 1.01
N LEU A 208 7.94 11.74 0.52
CA LEU A 208 7.54 10.97 -0.67
C LEU A 208 8.37 11.32 -1.93
N LYS A 209 8.90 12.54 -2.04
CA LYS A 209 9.79 12.97 -3.12
C LYS A 209 11.26 12.63 -2.87
N LEU A 210 11.62 12.21 -1.66
CA LEU A 210 12.94 11.71 -1.32
C LEU A 210 13.03 10.19 -1.47
N MET A 211 11.91 9.48 -1.46
CA MET A 211 11.86 8.03 -1.60
C MET A 211 12.09 7.59 -3.06
N ALA A 212 12.84 6.51 -3.27
CA ALA A 212 12.96 5.86 -4.58
C ALA A 212 11.59 5.40 -5.10
N LEU A 213 10.71 4.94 -4.20
CA LEU A 213 9.32 4.67 -4.53
C LEU A 213 8.40 4.99 -3.34
N PRO A 214 7.35 5.80 -3.52
CA PRO A 214 6.35 6.01 -2.48
C PRO A 214 5.71 4.70 -1.99
N PRO A 215 5.50 4.51 -0.69
CA PRO A 215 5.11 3.22 -0.13
C PRO A 215 3.75 2.77 -0.66
N CYS A 216 3.66 1.50 -1.03
CA CYS A 216 2.41 0.84 -1.41
C CYS A 216 1.58 0.52 -0.16
N HIS A 217 2.24 0.08 0.92
CA HIS A 217 1.63 -0.17 2.23
C HIS A 217 1.67 1.12 3.04
N CYS A 218 0.55 1.82 3.10
CA CYS A 218 0.55 3.18 3.64
C CYS A 218 0.35 3.21 5.15
N LEU A 219 -0.50 2.32 5.66
CA LEU A 219 -0.93 2.33 7.05
C LEU A 219 -1.21 0.91 7.53
N VAL A 220 -0.79 0.61 8.74
CA VAL A 220 -1.09 -0.64 9.46
C VAL A 220 -1.75 -0.27 10.77
N GLN A 221 -2.85 -0.91 11.13
CA GLN A 221 -3.55 -0.73 12.39
C GLN A 221 -3.66 -2.07 13.12
N PHE A 222 -3.51 -2.05 14.44
CA PHE A 222 -3.63 -3.24 15.28
C PHE A 222 -4.88 -3.18 16.15
N PHE A 223 -5.39 -4.36 16.49
CA PHE A 223 -6.59 -4.53 17.30
C PHE A 223 -6.40 -5.71 18.26
N VAL A 224 -6.62 -5.50 19.56
CA VAL A 224 -6.54 -6.55 20.57
C VAL A 224 -7.93 -6.87 21.10
N ALA A 225 -8.32 -8.13 21.01
CA ALA A 225 -9.55 -8.64 21.63
C ALA A 225 -9.38 -10.12 21.98
N ASN A 226 -10.01 -10.57 23.07
CA ASN A 226 -10.05 -11.98 23.47
C ASN A 226 -8.66 -12.65 23.60
N GLY A 227 -7.63 -11.89 24.01
CA GLY A 227 -6.25 -12.38 24.09
C GLY A 227 -5.56 -12.58 22.73
N GLU A 228 -6.15 -12.07 21.65
CA GLU A 228 -5.64 -12.17 20.28
C GLU A 228 -5.26 -10.79 19.74
N LEU A 229 -4.18 -10.74 18.96
CA LEU A 229 -3.73 -9.58 18.19
C LEU A 229 -4.12 -9.75 16.72
N SER A 230 -4.91 -8.82 16.21
CA SER A 230 -5.25 -8.71 14.79
C SER A 230 -4.56 -7.48 14.17
N CYS A 231 -4.36 -7.54 12.85
CA CYS A 231 -3.67 -6.52 12.08
C CYS A 231 -4.46 -6.21 10.81
N GLN A 232 -4.66 -4.92 10.53
CA GLN A 232 -5.24 -4.44 9.29
C GLN A 232 -4.21 -3.62 8.51
N LEU A 233 -3.98 -3.99 7.26
CA LEU A 233 -3.17 -3.24 6.31
C LEU A 233 -4.08 -2.46 5.35
N TYR A 234 -3.79 -1.17 5.15
CA TYR A 234 -4.24 -0.41 3.99
C TYR A 234 -3.10 -0.27 2.96
N GLN A 235 -3.29 -0.88 1.80
CA GLN A 235 -2.37 -0.85 0.67
C GLN A 235 -2.98 -0.07 -0.49
N ARG A 236 -2.43 1.12 -0.81
CA ARG A 236 -3.01 1.99 -1.86
C ARG A 236 -2.97 1.39 -3.27
N SER A 237 -2.02 0.47 -3.52
CA SER A 237 -1.72 -0.10 -4.83
C SER A 237 -1.25 -1.55 -4.67
N GLY A 238 -1.99 -2.49 -5.24
CA GLY A 238 -1.82 -3.92 -5.04
C GLY A 238 -1.72 -4.70 -6.34
N ASP A 239 -0.50 -5.06 -6.72
CA ASP A 239 -0.25 -6.05 -7.77
C ASP A 239 -0.66 -7.44 -7.27
N MET A 240 -1.79 -7.94 -7.77
CA MET A 240 -2.33 -9.23 -7.40
C MET A 240 -1.45 -10.40 -7.83
N GLY A 241 -0.62 -10.21 -8.85
CA GLY A 241 0.24 -11.24 -9.42
C GLY A 241 1.46 -11.53 -8.58
N LEU A 242 2.31 -10.52 -8.36
CA LEU A 242 3.52 -10.68 -7.57
C LEU A 242 3.36 -10.10 -6.17
N GLY A 243 3.05 -8.81 -6.03
CA GLY A 243 3.13 -8.08 -4.76
C GLY A 243 2.22 -8.61 -3.63
N ILE A 244 0.92 -8.72 -3.86
CA ILE A 244 -0.09 -9.05 -2.84
C ILE A 244 0.20 -10.37 -2.10
N PRO A 245 0.55 -11.49 -2.76
CA PRO A 245 0.99 -12.71 -2.09
C PRO A 245 2.12 -12.50 -1.07
N PHE A 246 3.13 -11.68 -1.39
CA PHE A 246 4.20 -11.33 -0.45
C PHE A 246 3.65 -10.51 0.71
N ASN A 247 2.81 -9.52 0.41
CA ASN A 247 2.30 -8.59 1.42
C ASN A 247 1.38 -9.27 2.44
N ILE A 248 0.56 -10.23 2.00
CA ILE A 248 -0.24 -11.08 2.90
C ILE A 248 0.68 -11.76 3.92
N ALA A 249 1.76 -12.38 3.45
CA ALA A 249 2.70 -13.09 4.31
C ALA A 249 3.50 -12.13 5.22
N SER A 250 3.98 -10.99 4.70
CA SER A 250 4.80 -10.03 5.48
C SER A 250 4.03 -9.46 6.67
N TYR A 251 2.79 -9.00 6.49
CA TYR A 251 2.02 -8.39 7.58
C TYR A 251 1.38 -9.44 8.50
N SER A 252 1.13 -10.64 8.00
CA SER A 252 0.84 -11.79 8.87
C SER A 252 2.04 -12.08 9.76
N LEU A 253 3.26 -12.16 9.22
CA LEU A 253 4.48 -12.38 9.98
C LEU A 253 4.72 -11.29 11.03
N LEU A 254 4.54 -10.01 10.68
CA LEU A 254 4.61 -8.90 11.64
C LEU A 254 3.64 -9.10 12.82
N THR A 255 2.42 -9.58 12.52
CA THR A 255 1.41 -9.86 13.53
C THR A 255 1.86 -10.98 14.46
N TYR A 256 2.44 -12.06 13.93
CA TYR A 256 3.04 -13.13 14.73
C TYR A 256 4.15 -12.61 15.65
N MET A 257 5.06 -11.79 15.12
CA MET A 257 6.19 -11.24 15.88
C MET A 257 5.72 -10.35 17.04
N ILE A 258 4.78 -9.44 16.78
CA ILE A 258 4.27 -8.55 17.83
C ILE A 258 3.42 -9.32 18.85
N ALA A 259 2.59 -10.28 18.41
CA ALA A 259 1.82 -11.15 19.30
C ALA A 259 2.76 -11.91 20.25
N HIS A 260 3.83 -12.50 19.71
CA HIS A 260 4.88 -13.19 20.47
C HIS A 260 5.51 -12.29 21.54
N LEU A 261 5.90 -11.07 21.18
CA LEU A 261 6.51 -10.11 22.12
C LEU A 261 5.56 -9.61 23.20
N THR A 262 4.25 -9.67 22.95
CA THR A 262 3.21 -9.08 23.82
C THR A 262 2.45 -10.16 24.60
N GLY A 263 2.81 -11.44 24.44
CA GLY A 263 2.14 -12.55 25.11
C GLY A 263 0.73 -12.82 24.60
N LEU A 264 0.38 -12.31 23.41
CA LEU A 264 -0.90 -12.51 22.75
C LEU A 264 -0.83 -13.65 21.73
N LYS A 265 -2.00 -14.15 21.33
CA LYS A 265 -2.11 -15.07 20.20
C LYS A 265 -2.32 -14.31 18.88
N PRO A 266 -1.78 -14.77 17.74
CA PRO A 266 -2.15 -14.20 16.45
C PRO A 266 -3.64 -14.45 16.15
N GLY A 267 -4.38 -13.39 15.85
CA GLY A 267 -5.81 -13.42 15.53
C GLY A 267 -6.06 -13.44 14.03
N GLU A 268 -6.24 -12.27 13.44
CA GLU A 268 -6.59 -12.13 12.02
C GLU A 268 -5.74 -11.06 11.31
N PHE A 269 -5.40 -11.33 10.06
CA PHE A 269 -4.86 -10.34 9.14
C PHE A 269 -5.95 -9.89 8.16
N VAL A 270 -6.20 -8.58 8.11
CA VAL A 270 -7.18 -7.94 7.23
C VAL A 270 -6.44 -7.07 6.20
N HIS A 271 -6.64 -7.36 4.91
CA HIS A 271 -5.95 -6.67 3.83
C HIS A 271 -6.92 -5.81 3.03
N THR A 272 -6.86 -4.49 3.24
CA THR A 272 -7.62 -3.52 2.45
C THR A 272 -6.74 -2.99 1.33
N ILE A 273 -7.22 -3.07 0.09
CA ILE A 273 -6.48 -2.63 -1.09
C ILE A 273 -7.24 -1.49 -1.76
N GLY A 274 -6.54 -0.41 -2.10
CA GLY A 274 -7.05 0.67 -2.92
C GLY A 274 -7.18 0.23 -4.38
N ASP A 275 -6.20 0.59 -5.21
CA ASP A 275 -6.09 0.10 -6.58
C ASP A 275 -5.59 -1.35 -6.59
N SER A 276 -6.48 -2.31 -6.84
CA SER A 276 -6.16 -3.74 -6.92
C SER A 276 -6.13 -4.18 -8.37
N HIS A 277 -4.97 -4.59 -8.87
CA HIS A 277 -4.77 -4.80 -10.30
C HIS A 277 -4.00 -6.06 -10.65
N VAL A 278 -4.23 -6.51 -11.88
CA VAL A 278 -3.46 -7.53 -12.59
C VAL A 278 -2.79 -6.86 -13.78
N TYR A 279 -1.47 -6.97 -13.89
CA TYR A 279 -0.78 -6.54 -15.11
C TYR A 279 -1.17 -7.41 -16.30
N LEU A 280 -1.29 -6.81 -17.48
CA LEU A 280 -1.69 -7.54 -18.69
C LEU A 280 -0.70 -8.67 -19.04
N ASN A 281 0.59 -8.46 -18.80
CA ASN A 281 1.62 -9.50 -19.00
C ASN A 281 1.59 -10.63 -17.95
N HIS A 282 0.75 -10.54 -16.91
CA HIS A 282 0.53 -11.63 -15.93
C HIS A 282 -0.76 -12.39 -16.20
N ARG A 283 -1.63 -11.90 -17.10
CA ARG A 283 -2.98 -12.42 -17.31
C ARG A 283 -3.02 -13.93 -17.57
N GLU A 284 -2.16 -14.42 -18.46
CA GLU A 284 -2.11 -15.84 -18.83
C GLU A 284 -1.72 -16.71 -17.62
N ALA A 285 -0.61 -16.36 -16.95
CA ALA A 285 -0.13 -17.07 -15.77
C ALA A 285 -1.20 -17.12 -14.66
N LEU A 286 -1.85 -15.99 -14.39
CA LEU A 286 -2.88 -15.89 -13.36
C LEU A 286 -4.18 -16.60 -13.75
N SER A 287 -4.50 -16.68 -15.04
CA SER A 287 -5.60 -17.50 -15.56
C SER A 287 -5.37 -18.99 -15.31
N GLU A 288 -4.13 -19.46 -15.31
CA GLU A 288 -3.78 -20.82 -14.87
C GLU A 288 -3.82 -20.97 -13.35
N GLN A 289 -3.36 -19.96 -12.60
CA GLN A 289 -3.37 -20.00 -11.14
C GLN A 289 -4.79 -20.16 -10.59
N VAL A 290 -5.78 -19.43 -11.13
CA VAL A 290 -7.17 -19.48 -10.63
C VAL A 290 -7.89 -20.81 -10.87
N LYS A 291 -7.32 -21.71 -11.69
CA LYS A 291 -7.83 -23.07 -11.89
C LYS A 291 -7.34 -24.04 -10.81
N ARG A 292 -6.28 -23.70 -10.08
CA ARG A 292 -5.71 -24.56 -9.02
C ARG A 292 -6.60 -24.51 -7.79
N VAL A 293 -6.79 -25.66 -7.15
CA VAL A 293 -7.48 -25.78 -5.86
C VAL A 293 -6.47 -25.47 -4.75
N PRO A 294 -6.73 -24.51 -3.84
CA PRO A 294 -5.87 -24.26 -2.67
C PRO A 294 -5.62 -25.54 -1.87
N ARG A 295 -4.38 -25.73 -1.42
CA ARG A 295 -4.00 -26.76 -0.46
C ARG A 295 -4.10 -26.19 0.97
N PRO A 296 -4.06 -27.03 2.02
CA PRO A 296 -4.02 -26.55 3.40
C PRO A 296 -2.90 -25.53 3.60
N PRO A 297 -3.15 -24.42 4.34
CA PRO A 297 -2.12 -23.45 4.62
C PRO A 297 -1.01 -24.07 5.48
N PRO A 298 0.25 -23.63 5.32
CA PRO A 298 1.32 -24.04 6.21
C PRO A 298 1.09 -23.51 7.63
N LYS A 299 1.86 -24.05 8.58
CA LYS A 299 1.95 -23.49 9.93
C LYS A 299 3.23 -22.70 10.12
N LEU A 300 3.16 -21.60 10.86
CA LEU A 300 4.33 -20.82 11.26
C LEU A 300 4.53 -20.91 12.77
N LYS A 301 5.73 -21.30 13.18
CA LYS A 301 6.15 -21.29 14.59
C LYS A 301 7.35 -20.38 14.78
N ILE A 302 7.30 -19.59 15.86
CA ILE A 302 8.47 -18.88 16.37
C ILE A 302 9.13 -19.81 17.39
N VAL A 303 10.32 -20.32 17.09
CA VAL A 303 10.96 -21.41 17.86
C VAL A 303 11.78 -20.91 19.05
N ARG A 304 12.25 -19.66 19.01
CA ARG A 304 13.02 -19.03 20.08
C ARG A 304 12.17 -18.03 20.84
N GLN A 305 12.30 -18.02 22.17
CA GLN A 305 11.73 -16.93 22.96
C GLN A 305 12.53 -15.65 22.75
N VAL A 306 11.97 -14.74 21.96
CA VAL A 306 12.51 -13.39 21.71
C VAL A 306 11.78 -12.37 22.58
N SER A 307 12.49 -11.38 23.15
CA SER A 307 11.93 -10.32 24.01
C SER A 307 11.95 -8.93 23.38
N ASP A 308 12.79 -8.70 22.36
CA ASP A 308 12.92 -7.45 21.62
C ASP A 308 12.66 -7.68 20.12
N ILE A 309 11.97 -6.74 19.46
CA ILE A 309 11.64 -6.85 18.03
C ILE A 309 12.89 -6.86 17.13
N ASN A 310 13.99 -6.26 17.58
CA ASN A 310 15.25 -6.17 16.83
C ASN A 310 16.08 -7.45 16.91
N ASP A 311 15.79 -8.33 17.88
CA ASP A 311 16.55 -9.54 18.12
C ASP A 311 16.14 -10.70 17.21
N PHE A 312 15.04 -10.59 16.46
CA PHE A 312 14.57 -11.64 15.56
C PHE A 312 15.54 -11.90 14.41
N LYS A 313 15.71 -13.18 14.09
CA LYS A 313 16.55 -13.69 13.00
C LYS A 313 15.74 -14.65 12.13
N PHE A 314 16.24 -14.92 10.92
CA PHE A 314 15.57 -15.84 10.00
C PHE A 314 15.34 -17.23 10.62
N GLU A 315 16.29 -17.71 11.42
CA GLU A 315 16.27 -19.03 12.04
C GLU A 315 15.19 -19.18 13.13
N ASP A 316 14.63 -18.06 13.61
CA ASP A 316 13.57 -18.10 14.61
C ASP A 316 12.22 -18.54 14.01
N PHE A 317 12.10 -18.54 12.68
CA PHE A 317 10.84 -18.83 11.98
C PHE A 317 10.87 -20.20 11.32
N GLN A 318 10.08 -21.12 11.87
CA GLN A 318 9.89 -22.45 11.30
C GLN A 318 8.57 -22.52 10.52
N LEU A 319 8.68 -22.70 9.20
CA LEU A 319 7.55 -22.93 8.32
C LEU A 319 7.33 -24.45 8.16
N LEU A 320 6.18 -24.93 8.60
CA LEU A 320 5.79 -26.34 8.59
C LEU A 320 4.72 -26.59 7.53
N ASP A 321 4.76 -27.79 6.93
CA ASP A 321 3.72 -28.29 6.02
C ASP A 321 3.46 -27.43 4.77
N TYR A 322 4.45 -26.64 4.34
CA TYR A 322 4.32 -25.83 3.12
C TYR A 322 4.47 -26.68 1.85
N ASN A 323 3.34 -27.10 1.28
CA ASN A 323 3.28 -27.91 0.07
C ASN A 323 2.59 -27.15 -1.09
N PRO A 324 3.21 -26.12 -1.69
CA PRO A 324 2.60 -25.36 -2.78
C PRO A 324 2.64 -26.12 -4.11
N TYR A 325 1.82 -25.68 -5.06
CA TYR A 325 1.99 -25.99 -6.48
C TYR A 325 3.31 -25.40 -7.01
N PRO A 326 3.82 -25.91 -8.15
CA PRO A 326 5.04 -25.40 -8.76
C PRO A 326 5.00 -23.89 -9.02
N LYS A 327 6.20 -23.29 -8.99
CA LYS A 327 6.42 -21.86 -9.25
C LYS A 327 5.76 -21.45 -10.56
N LEU A 328 5.02 -20.35 -10.48
CA LEU A 328 4.41 -19.68 -11.62
C LEU A 328 5.30 -18.48 -11.99
N ARG A 329 5.85 -18.46 -13.21
CA ARG A 329 6.75 -17.38 -13.64
C ARG A 329 5.93 -16.20 -14.17
N MET A 330 6.20 -15.01 -13.61
CA MET A 330 5.66 -13.73 -14.07
C MET A 330 6.82 -12.74 -14.14
N LYS A 331 6.87 -11.93 -15.21
CA LYS A 331 7.88 -10.88 -15.37
C LYS A 331 7.44 -9.62 -14.61
N MET A 332 8.35 -8.93 -13.92
CA MET A 332 8.01 -7.63 -13.31
C MET A 332 7.57 -6.63 -14.38
N ALA A 333 6.54 -5.83 -14.08
CA ALA A 333 6.11 -4.75 -14.95
C ALA A 333 7.17 -3.64 -15.00
N GLY A 334 7.39 -3.06 -16.18
CA GLY A 334 8.40 -2.01 -16.36
C GLY A 334 9.83 -2.50 -16.61
N ALA A 335 10.09 -3.81 -16.59
CA ALA A 335 11.39 -4.38 -17.01
C ALA A 335 11.54 -4.37 -18.55
N ARG A 336 11.51 -3.19 -19.17
CA ARG A 336 11.89 -3.01 -20.58
C ARG A 336 13.36 -2.57 -20.62
N GLY A 337 14.29 -3.52 -20.68
CA GLY A 337 15.72 -3.16 -20.75
C GLY A 337 16.78 -4.27 -20.68
N LEU A 338 16.45 -5.54 -20.44
CA LEU A 338 17.47 -6.61 -20.27
C LEU A 338 17.44 -7.73 -21.33
N GLU A 339 16.57 -7.63 -22.35
CA GLU A 339 16.42 -8.67 -23.39
C GLU A 339 16.79 -8.17 -24.80
N ARG A 340 17.85 -7.36 -24.93
CA ARG A 340 18.54 -7.16 -26.22
C ARG A 340 20.02 -7.49 -26.09
N GLU A 341 20.36 -8.73 -25.73
CA GLU A 341 21.70 -9.27 -26.05
C GLU A 341 21.90 -10.79 -25.87
N PHE A 342 20.95 -11.55 -25.30
CA PHE A 342 21.17 -12.97 -25.00
C PHE A 342 20.47 -14.00 -25.91
N THR A 343 19.78 -13.59 -26.98
CA THR A 343 19.08 -14.53 -27.89
C THR A 343 19.67 -14.65 -29.29
N ASP A 344 20.78 -13.98 -29.64
CA ASP A 344 21.31 -14.01 -31.02
C ASP A 344 22.61 -14.80 -31.21
N ARG A 345 22.89 -15.75 -30.31
CA ARG A 345 23.94 -16.77 -30.51
C ARG A 345 23.39 -18.18 -30.36
N LYS A 346 22.59 -18.58 -31.34
CA LYS A 346 22.48 -19.95 -31.93
C LYS A 346 21.11 -20.06 -32.59
N VAL A 347 21.05 -19.80 -33.89
CA VAL A 347 20.59 -20.75 -34.93
C VAL A 347 20.93 -20.08 -36.27
N ARG A 348 22.07 -20.47 -36.86
CA ARG A 348 22.28 -20.35 -38.31
C ARG A 348 21.82 -21.66 -38.92
N GLY A 349 20.98 -21.57 -39.95
CA GLY A 349 20.74 -22.66 -40.89
C GLY A 349 19.32 -23.20 -40.88
N LEU A 350 18.47 -22.64 -41.76
CA LEU A 350 17.84 -23.31 -42.91
C LEU A 350 16.64 -22.49 -43.38
N ASN A 351 16.51 -22.39 -44.71
CA ASN A 351 15.55 -21.54 -45.44
C ASN A 351 14.28 -22.37 -45.81
N PRO A 352 13.29 -21.86 -46.57
CA PRO A 352 11.91 -21.68 -46.09
C PRO A 352 10.85 -22.41 -46.94
N THR A 353 9.74 -22.89 -46.37
CA THR A 353 8.53 -23.12 -47.19
C THR A 353 7.22 -23.21 -46.40
N SER A 354 6.25 -22.43 -46.89
CA SER A 354 4.82 -22.73 -47.08
C SER A 354 3.87 -22.97 -45.89
N THR A 355 2.85 -22.08 -45.85
CA THR A 355 1.40 -22.34 -45.71
C THR A 355 0.83 -22.88 -44.39
N TYR A 356 -0.10 -22.12 -43.79
CA TYR A 356 -1.53 -22.45 -43.62
C TYR A 356 -2.28 -21.27 -42.95
N ARG A 357 -3.00 -20.45 -43.73
CA ARG A 357 -4.48 -20.35 -43.74
C ARG A 357 -5.18 -20.48 -42.38
N LEU A 358 -5.55 -19.31 -41.87
CA LEU A 358 -6.60 -19.09 -40.88
C LEU A 358 -7.97 -19.23 -41.56
N LEU A 359 -8.84 -20.11 -41.05
CA LEU A 359 -10.27 -20.18 -41.37
C LEU A 359 -11.06 -20.23 -40.06
N CYS A 360 -12.26 -19.63 -40.10
CA CYS A 360 -13.31 -19.51 -39.07
C CYS A 360 -13.12 -18.26 -38.15
N ARG A 361 -14.04 -17.28 -38.07
CA ARG A 361 -15.49 -17.25 -38.38
C ARG A 361 -15.93 -15.86 -38.86
N LEU A 362 -16.76 -15.88 -39.90
CA LEU A 362 -17.71 -14.82 -40.28
C LEU A 362 -19.08 -15.13 -39.65
N GLY A 363 -19.81 -14.05 -39.34
CA GLY A 363 -21.25 -14.01 -39.03
C GLY A 363 -21.51 -13.15 -37.80
N GLN A 364 -22.08 -11.94 -37.84
CA GLN A 364 -23.07 -11.34 -38.75
C GLN A 364 -23.04 -9.79 -38.61
N PRO A 365 -23.78 -9.02 -39.44
CA PRO A 365 -23.34 -7.76 -40.05
C PRO A 365 -23.90 -6.47 -39.42
N GLY A 366 -23.26 -5.34 -39.74
CA GLY A 366 -23.94 -4.04 -39.77
C GLY A 366 -23.16 -2.85 -39.22
N SER A 367 -22.12 -2.39 -39.90
CA SER A 367 -21.81 -0.95 -40.05
C SER A 367 -20.54 -0.73 -40.88
N ILE A 368 -20.64 0.22 -41.79
CA ILE A 368 -19.71 0.60 -42.87
C ILE A 368 -18.35 1.09 -42.31
N PRO A 369 -17.20 0.65 -42.85
CA PRO A 369 -15.90 1.22 -42.49
C PRO A 369 -15.67 2.53 -43.25
N VAL A 370 -15.49 3.64 -42.53
CA VAL A 370 -14.94 4.87 -43.10
C VAL A 370 -13.44 4.72 -43.19
N LEU A 371 -12.98 4.51 -44.43
CA LEU A 371 -11.60 4.61 -44.87
C LEU A 371 -11.25 6.12 -45.00
N VAL A 372 -10.36 6.64 -44.16
CA VAL A 372 -9.66 7.90 -44.47
C VAL A 372 -8.22 7.57 -44.81
N LEU A 373 -7.95 7.68 -46.10
CA LEU A 373 -6.63 7.60 -46.72
C LEU A 373 -5.78 8.79 -46.27
N ALA A 374 -4.54 8.48 -45.90
CA ALA A 374 -3.46 9.44 -45.78
C ALA A 374 -3.13 10.00 -47.18
N SER A 375 -3.16 11.33 -47.32
CA SER A 375 -2.58 12.04 -48.45
C SER A 375 -1.35 12.82 -47.98
N GLY A 376 -0.19 12.47 -48.51
CA GLY A 376 1.03 13.25 -48.35
C GLY A 376 1.02 14.52 -49.20
N GLY A 377 1.90 15.46 -48.84
CA GLY A 377 2.18 16.67 -49.60
C GLY A 377 3.33 17.46 -48.99
N MET A 378 4.52 17.36 -49.61
CA MET A 378 5.66 18.24 -49.40
C MET A 378 5.37 19.67 -49.90
N ALA A 379 5.92 20.68 -49.22
CA ALA A 379 6.87 21.68 -49.74
C ALA A 379 6.94 22.89 -48.80
N GLY A 380 8.15 23.44 -48.61
CA GLY A 380 8.47 24.38 -47.54
C GLY A 380 8.49 25.85 -47.95
N ALA A 381 8.77 26.71 -46.97
CA ALA A 381 9.33 28.04 -47.17
C ALA A 381 9.94 28.54 -45.85
N ARG A 382 11.07 29.22 -45.99
CA ARG A 382 11.99 29.74 -44.97
C ARG A 382 11.50 31.07 -44.42
N GLY A 383 12.02 31.47 -43.26
CA GLY A 383 12.42 32.87 -43.05
C GLY A 383 12.12 33.52 -41.70
N LEU A 384 13.21 33.99 -41.07
CA LEU A 384 13.33 35.09 -40.09
C LEU A 384 12.75 34.91 -38.69
N GLU A 385 13.26 35.55 -37.64
CA GLU A 385 14.59 35.94 -37.16
C GLU A 385 14.31 36.60 -35.79
N ARG A 386 15.14 36.27 -34.79
CA ARG A 386 15.68 37.10 -33.69
C ARG A 386 14.78 37.98 -32.78
N GLU A 387 15.21 37.88 -31.51
CA GLU A 387 15.36 38.92 -30.47
C GLU A 387 14.12 39.61 -29.88
N PHE A 388 13.96 39.49 -28.56
CA PHE A 388 13.83 40.68 -27.70
C PHE A 388 14.37 40.39 -26.29
N THR A 389 15.48 41.06 -25.97
CA THR A 389 16.02 41.29 -24.64
C THR A 389 15.38 42.53 -24.01
N ASP A 390 15.19 42.44 -22.69
CA ASP A 390 15.26 43.49 -21.68
C ASP A 390 14.20 44.63 -21.64
N ARG A 391 13.47 44.69 -20.52
CA ARG A 391 13.01 45.95 -19.93
C ARG A 391 12.62 45.82 -18.45
N LYS A 392 13.41 46.48 -17.60
CA LYS A 392 13.04 46.98 -16.28
C LYS A 392 11.71 47.74 -16.31
N VAL A 393 10.80 47.43 -15.38
CA VAL A 393 9.83 48.40 -14.84
C VAL A 393 9.74 48.21 -13.32
N ARG A 394 10.00 49.29 -12.58
CA ARG A 394 9.81 49.40 -11.13
C ARG A 394 8.33 49.63 -10.82
N GLY A 395 7.91 49.05 -9.71
CA GLY A 395 6.97 49.63 -8.75
C GLY A 395 5.51 49.72 -9.21
N LEU A 396 4.64 48.96 -8.54
CA LEU A 396 3.37 49.42 -7.97
C LEU A 396 2.73 48.23 -7.24
N ASN A 397 2.49 48.40 -5.94
CA ASN A 397 1.55 47.60 -5.17
C ASN A 397 0.14 48.09 -5.57
N PRO A 398 -0.87 47.21 -5.73
CA PRO A 398 -1.87 47.20 -4.68
C PRO A 398 -2.58 45.85 -4.44
N THR A 399 -2.92 45.67 -3.17
CA THR A 399 -4.03 44.90 -2.62
C THR A 399 -5.36 45.16 -3.35
N SER A 400 -6.22 44.13 -3.36
CA SER A 400 -7.63 44.13 -3.77
C SER A 400 -7.94 44.17 -5.27
N THR A 401 -8.30 43.01 -5.83
CA THR A 401 -9.42 42.81 -6.78
C THR A 401 -9.47 41.34 -7.18
N TYR A 402 -10.35 40.56 -6.57
CA TYR A 402 -11.01 39.44 -7.26
C TYR A 402 -12.38 39.21 -6.62
N ARG A 403 -13.33 40.06 -7.00
CA ARG A 403 -14.75 39.73 -7.00
C ARG A 403 -15.31 40.04 -8.39
N LEU A 404 -15.80 38.97 -8.99
CA LEU A 404 -16.98 38.92 -9.85
C LEU A 404 -16.87 39.51 -11.26
N LEU A 405 -16.87 38.63 -12.26
CA LEU A 405 -17.73 38.72 -13.44
C LEU A 405 -17.82 37.33 -14.14
N CYS A 406 -18.78 36.52 -13.70
CA CYS A 406 -19.35 35.42 -14.49
C CYS A 406 -20.85 35.32 -14.15
N ARG A 407 -21.69 35.99 -14.95
CA ARG A 407 -23.10 35.67 -15.24
C ARG A 407 -23.30 36.14 -16.68
N LEU A 408 -23.79 35.33 -17.63
CA LEU A 408 -25.18 34.90 -17.87
C LEU A 408 -25.12 33.56 -18.66
N GLY A 409 -26.01 32.56 -18.55
CA GLY A 409 -27.36 32.52 -18.00
C GLY A 409 -27.85 31.10 -17.65
N GLN A 410 -28.99 31.11 -16.95
CA GLN A 410 -29.82 30.03 -16.37
C GLN A 410 -30.84 29.48 -17.41
N PRO A 411 -31.73 28.47 -17.16
CA PRO A 411 -32.26 28.04 -15.84
C PRO A 411 -32.55 26.54 -15.59
N GLY A 412 -32.71 26.18 -14.30
CA GLY A 412 -33.44 24.96 -13.89
C GLY A 412 -33.12 24.37 -12.51
N SER A 413 -33.72 24.93 -11.46
CA SER A 413 -34.02 24.32 -10.12
C SER A 413 -32.91 23.91 -9.11
N ILE A 414 -33.17 24.37 -7.88
CA ILE A 414 -32.42 24.40 -6.59
C ILE A 414 -32.11 23.01 -5.98
N PRO A 415 -31.03 22.90 -5.16
CA PRO A 415 -31.18 22.29 -3.83
C PRO A 415 -30.77 23.22 -2.68
N VAL A 416 -31.60 23.16 -1.64
CA VAL A 416 -31.50 23.86 -0.36
C VAL A 416 -30.34 23.28 0.45
N LEU A 417 -29.45 24.15 0.94
CA LEU A 417 -28.44 23.83 1.94
C LEU A 417 -29.00 24.18 3.33
N VAL A 418 -29.30 23.16 4.13
CA VAL A 418 -29.62 23.31 5.56
C VAL A 418 -28.31 23.42 6.33
N LEU A 419 -28.05 24.59 6.92
CA LEU A 419 -27.00 24.80 7.91
C LEU A 419 -27.56 24.42 9.29
N ALA A 420 -26.99 23.39 9.92
CA ALA A 420 -27.22 23.12 11.33
C ALA A 420 -26.31 24.04 12.18
N SER A 421 -26.95 24.92 12.94
CA SER A 421 -26.38 25.80 13.95
C SER A 421 -26.24 25.10 15.31
N GLY A 422 -25.20 25.45 16.06
CA GLY A 422 -25.30 25.55 17.53
C GLY A 422 -24.48 24.54 18.34
N GLY A 423 -23.51 25.06 19.08
CA GLY A 423 -22.76 24.34 20.10
C GLY A 423 -21.73 25.24 20.80
N MET A 424 -22.20 26.33 21.42
CA MET A 424 -21.38 27.19 22.29
C MET A 424 -21.06 26.46 23.60
N ALA A 425 -19.77 26.30 23.91
CA ALA A 425 -19.31 25.89 25.22
C ALA A 425 -19.29 27.11 26.17
N VAL A 426 -20.05 26.99 27.26
CA VAL A 426 -20.12 27.95 28.37
C VAL A 426 -18.82 27.81 29.20
N ARG A 427 -18.05 28.90 29.31
CA ARG A 427 -17.01 29.07 30.33
C ARG A 427 -17.48 30.09 31.37
N HIS A 428 -17.78 29.62 32.57
CA HIS A 428 -17.87 30.46 33.76
C HIS A 428 -16.45 30.79 34.26
N ARG A 429 -16.08 32.07 34.26
CA ARG A 429 -15.03 32.62 35.14
C ARG A 429 -15.67 33.72 35.99
N LYS A 430 -15.74 33.50 37.30
CA LYS A 430 -16.05 34.53 38.30
C LYS A 430 -14.84 35.45 38.47
N GLY A 431 -15.13 36.74 38.66
CA GLY A 431 -14.14 37.80 38.82
C GLY A 431 -13.58 37.94 40.25
N VAL A 432 -12.37 38.50 40.26
CA VAL A 432 -11.66 39.38 41.20
C VAL A 432 -12.34 39.82 42.52
N THR A 433 -11.61 39.61 43.62
CA THR A 433 -11.40 40.49 44.80
C THR A 433 -10.03 40.09 45.40
N ALA A 434 -9.00 40.94 45.39
CA ALA A 434 -8.63 41.93 46.42
C ALA A 434 -8.16 41.30 47.76
N GLU A 435 -6.87 41.02 47.91
CA GLU A 435 -5.86 41.70 48.76
C GLU A 435 -4.48 41.06 48.54
#